data_AF-A0A5N9E2Y5-F1
#
_entry.id   AF-A0A5N9E2Y5-F1
#
_cell.length_a   1.000
_cell.length_b   1.000
_cell.length_c   1.000
_cell.angle_alpha   90.00
_cell.angle_beta   90.00
_cell.angle_gamma   90.00
#
_symmetry.space_group_name_H-M   'P 1'
#
loop_
_entity.id
_entity.type
_entity.pdbx_description
1 polymer ?
#
loop_
_entity_poly.entity_id
_entity_poly.type
_entity_poly.pdbx_seq_one_letter_code
_entity_poly.pdbx_strand_id
1 'polypeptide(L)' 'PPRIGCDDLVIQKINKINPRKILLISCSPENFAIDMSKLSSIGYKIQKIIPFDMFPQTHHVEVVGILELSHE' A
#
# COMPACT_ATOMS: atom_id res chain seq x y z
N PRO A 1 4.83 1.90 -5.99
CA PRO A 1 4.43 1.71 -7.41
C PRO A 1 4.61 3.02 -8.20
N PRO A 2 4.46 3.02 -9.55
CA PRO A 2 4.26 4.26 -10.31
C PRO A 2 3.03 5.03 -9.82
N ARG A 3 2.86 6.29 -10.25
CA ARG A 3 1.75 7.15 -9.77
C ARG A 3 0.35 6.55 -9.96
N ILE A 4 0.17 5.59 -10.88
CA ILE A 4 -1.10 4.90 -11.14
C ILE A 4 -1.46 3.81 -10.11
N GLY A 5 -0.59 3.50 -9.15
CA GLY A 5 -0.82 2.44 -8.15
C GLY A 5 -0.32 1.06 -8.58
N CYS A 6 -0.70 0.04 -7.82
CA CYS A 6 -0.37 -1.36 -8.11
C CYS A 6 -1.27 -1.93 -9.21
N ASP A 7 -0.65 -2.60 -10.18
CA ASP A 7 -1.35 -3.44 -11.15
C ASP A 7 -2.10 -4.58 -10.43
N ASP A 8 -3.29 -4.92 -10.90
CA ASP A 8 -4.10 -5.99 -10.34
C ASP A 8 -3.37 -7.34 -10.36
N LEU A 9 -2.50 -7.59 -11.34
CA LEU A 9 -1.64 -8.77 -11.39
C LEU A 9 -0.68 -8.85 -10.19
N VAL A 10 -0.22 -7.72 -9.68
CA VAL A 10 0.63 -7.67 -8.47
C VAL A 10 -0.19 -8.07 -7.24
N ILE A 11 -1.39 -7.52 -7.10
CA ILE A 11 -2.30 -7.86 -5.99
C ILE A 11 -2.66 -9.35 -6.01
N GLN A 12 -2.96 -9.89 -7.19
CA GLN A 12 -3.21 -11.32 -7.36
C GLN A 12 -2.00 -12.19 -6.99
N LYS A 13 -0.78 -11.78 -7.36
CA LYS A 13 0.44 -12.49 -6.98
C LYS A 13 0.69 -12.43 -5.47
N ILE A 14 0.43 -11.29 -4.83
CA ILE A 14 0.51 -11.13 -3.38
C ILE A 14 -0.45 -12.10 -2.68
N ASN A 15 -1.70 -12.20 -3.15
CA ASN A 15 -2.68 -13.15 -2.61
C ASN A 15 -2.25 -14.62 -2.78
N LYS A 16 -1.51 -14.95 -3.85
CA LYS A 16 -0.99 -16.30 -4.07
C LYS A 16 0.21 -16.62 -3.18
N ILE A 17 1.12 -15.65 -3.00
CA ILE A 17 2.33 -15.83 -2.20
C ILE A 17 2.03 -15.75 -0.69
N ASN A 18 0.99 -15.00 -0.30
CA ASN A 18 0.59 -14.76 1.08
C ASN A 18 1.75 -14.36 2.01
N PRO A 19 2.51 -13.30 1.69
CA PRO A 19 3.51 -12.78 2.61
C PRO A 19 2.88 -12.36 3.93
N ARG A 20 3.54 -12.66 5.05
CA ARG A 20 3.06 -12.25 6.38
C ARG A 20 2.94 -10.72 6.54
N LYS A 21 3.82 -9.97 5.88
CA LYS A 21 3.93 -8.50 5.98
C LYS A 21 4.09 -7.88 4.61
N ILE A 22 3.45 -6.72 4.41
CA ILE A 22 3.60 -5.88 3.22
C ILE A 22 3.99 -4.47 3.66
N LEU A 23 5.04 -3.94 3.05
CA LEU A 23 5.39 -2.52 3.10
C LEU A 23 5.05 -1.90 1.74
N LEU A 24 4.02 -1.06 1.69
CA LEU A 24 3.60 -0.36 0.48
C LEU A 24 4.08 1.09 0.54
N ILE A 25 4.80 1.55 -0.49
CA ILE A 25 5.29 2.92 -0.61
C ILE A 25 4.70 3.55 -1.87
N SER A 26 4.08 4.72 -1.75
CA SER A 26 3.41 5.41 -2.85
C SER A 26 3.60 6.92 -2.81
N CYS A 27 3.82 7.49 -4.00
CA CYS A 27 3.90 8.93 -4.26
C CYS A 27 2.55 9.57 -4.61
N SER A 28 1.47 8.77 -4.58
CA SER A 28 0.08 9.20 -4.78
C SER A 28 -0.78 8.70 -3.61
N PRO A 29 -1.23 9.60 -2.70
CA PRO A 29 -2.10 9.22 -1.59
C PRO A 29 -3.43 8.61 -2.03
N GLU A 30 -3.99 9.06 -3.17
CA GLU A 30 -5.26 8.56 -3.71
C GLU A 30 -5.15 7.09 -4.15
N ASN A 31 -4.15 6.78 -4.98
CA ASN A 31 -3.93 5.41 -5.45
C ASN A 31 -3.42 4.51 -4.33
N PHE A 32 -2.68 5.06 -3.36
CA PHE A 32 -2.34 4.34 -2.14
C PHE A 32 -3.58 3.86 -1.40
N ALA A 33 -4.59 4.70 -1.20
CA ALA A 33 -5.82 4.31 -0.51
C ALA A 33 -6.56 3.17 -1.25
N ILE A 34 -6.59 3.21 -2.58
CA ILE A 34 -7.16 2.16 -3.43
C ILE A 34 -6.39 0.85 -3.26
N ASP A 35 -5.06 0.89 -3.36
CA ASP A 35 -4.19 -0.29 -3.20
C ASP A 35 -4.33 -0.90 -1.80
N MET A 36 -4.39 -0.06 -0.75
CA MET A 36 -4.62 -0.50 0.62
C MET A 36 -5.98 -1.17 0.80
N SER A 37 -7.02 -0.65 0.15
CA SER A 37 -8.35 -1.28 0.13
C SER A 37 -8.32 -2.63 -0.58
N LYS A 38 -7.63 -2.74 -1.72
CA LYS A 38 -7.46 -4.01 -2.44
C LYS A 38 -6.74 -5.03 -1.57
N LEU A 39 -5.63 -4.65 -0.92
CA LEU A 39 -4.91 -5.53 -0.01
C LEU A 39 -5.76 -5.93 1.21
N SER A 40 -6.55 -5.00 1.75
CA SER A 40 -7.46 -5.30 2.86
C SER A 40 -8.54 -6.31 2.47
N SER A 41 -9.06 -6.22 1.24
CA SER A 41 -10.06 -7.16 0.71
C SER A 41 -9.55 -8.60 0.58
N ILE A 42 -8.23 -8.81 0.53
CA ILE A 42 -7.60 -10.14 0.47
C ILE A 42 -6.99 -10.56 1.82
N GLY A 43 -7.45 -9.97 2.94
CA GLY A 43 -7.15 -10.45 4.29
C GLY A 43 -6.01 -9.72 5.02
N TYR A 44 -5.49 -8.62 4.48
CA TYR A 44 -4.44 -7.84 5.16
C TYR A 44 -5.05 -6.78 6.08
N LYS A 45 -4.54 -6.65 7.30
CA LYS A 45 -4.89 -5.58 8.24
C LYS A 45 -3.83 -4.49 8.21
N ILE A 46 -4.29 -3.25 8.10
CA ILE A 46 -3.43 -2.06 8.16
C ILE A 46 -2.91 -1.90 9.58
N GLN A 47 -1.60 -1.92 9.74
CA GLN A 47 -0.93 -1.74 11.03
C GLN A 47 -0.50 -0.29 11.23
N LYS A 48 -0.02 0.36 10.17
CA LYS A 48 0.50 1.72 10.25
C LYS A 48 0.44 2.41 8.90
N ILE A 49 0.20 3.72 8.92
CA ILE A 49 0.36 4.61 7.78
C ILE A 49 1.22 5.79 8.24
N ILE A 50 2.25 6.13 7.47
CA ILE A 50 3.18 7.22 7.77
C ILE A 50 3.33 8.09 6.52
N PRO A 51 2.94 9.37 6.56
CA PRO A 51 3.29 10.31 5.51
C PRO A 51 4.74 10.80 5.69
N PHE A 52 5.42 11.06 4.57
CA PHE A 52 6.76 11.60 4.49
C PHE A 52 6.80 12.80 3.56
N ASP A 53 7.34 13.91 4.07
CA ASP A 53 7.68 15.08 3.26
C ASP A 53 9.07 14.86 2.64
N MET A 54 9.09 14.21 1.48
CA MET A 54 10.32 14.05 0.68
C MET A 54 10.53 15.20 -0.31
N PHE A 55 9.53 16.07 -0.49
CA PHE A 55 9.54 17.16 -1.45
C PHE A 55 9.03 18.46 -0.80
N PRO A 56 9.83 19.08 0.10
CA PRO A 56 9.41 20.26 0.82
C PRO A 56 9.00 21.39 -0.11
N GLN A 57 8.03 22.20 0.32
CA GLN A 57 7.48 23.33 -0.45
C GLN A 57 6.75 22.91 -1.73
N THR A 58 6.38 21.63 -1.85
CA THR A 58 5.50 21.14 -2.91
C THR A 58 4.22 20.54 -2.31
N HIS A 59 3.27 20.19 -3.17
CA HIS A 59 2.06 19.45 -2.76
C HIS A 59 2.29 17.93 -2.69
N HIS A 60 3.47 17.44 -3.06
CA HIS A 60 3.76 16.01 -3.09
C HIS A 60 4.02 15.46 -1.69
N VAL A 61 3.44 14.30 -1.41
CA VAL A 61 3.66 13.55 -0.17
C VAL A 61 3.88 12.10 -0.54
N GLU A 62 4.96 11.51 -0.02
CA GLU A 62 5.19 10.08 -0.07
C GLU A 62 4.48 9.43 1.12
N VAL A 63 3.84 8.28 0.90
CA VAL A 63 3.11 7.57 1.95
C VAL A 63 3.64 6.14 2.06
N VAL A 64 3.89 5.72 3.30
CA VAL A 64 4.30 4.36 3.63
C VAL A 64 3.19 3.69 4.44
N GLY A 65 2.71 2.56 3.94
CA GLY A 65 1.74 1.68 4.60
C GLY A 65 2.38 0.37 5.03
N ILE A 66 2.08 -0.07 6.25
CA ILE A 66 2.45 -1.39 6.75
C ILE A 66 1.17 -2.18 6.91
N LEU A 67 1.10 -3.35 6.26
CA LEU A 67 0.01 -4.31 6.43
C LEU A 67 0.54 -5.66 6.90
N GLU A 68 -0.27 -6.35 7.68
CA GLU A 68 -0.02 -7.71 8.15
C GLU A 68 -1.16 -8.62 7.73
N LEU A 69 -0.83 -9.83 7.27
CA LEU A 69 -1.84 -10.83 6.97
C LEU A 69 -2.56 -11.20 8.27
N SER A 70 -3.87 -11.03 8.30
CA SER A 70 -4.68 -11.43 9.44
C SER A 70 -5.04 -12.91 9.29
N HIS A 71 -4.52 -13.73 10.20
CA HIS A 71 -5.07 -15.06 10.43
C HIS A 71 -6.33 -14.89 11.28
N GLU A 72 -7.49 -14.76 10.66
CA GLU A 72 -8.78 -15.07 11.30
C GLU A 72 -9.16 -16.52 11.00
#